data_AF-A0AAN6MH14-F1
#
_entry.id   AF-A0AAN6MH14-F1
#
_cell.length_a   1.000
_cell.length_b   1.000
_cell.length_c   1.000
_cell.angle_alpha   90.00
_cell.angle_beta   90.00
_cell.angle_gamma   90.00
#
_symmetry.space_group_name_H-M   'P 1'
#
loop_
_entity.id
_entity.type
_entity.pdbx_description
1 polymer ?
#
loop_
_entity_poly.entity_id
_entity_poly.type
_entity_poly.pdbx_seq_one_letter_code
_entity_poly.pdbx_strand_id
1 'polypeptide(L)'
;MFRGRGGWRGSGPSRGGRIRGSPDSNLARRGGSSTRARGVCHYFLAGRCTYGASCRYSHDIPDTTSDTPGDDDSSLTTTAAIRGDYIDLKRQIRRVGDHFSWYTPHSSQWIEVWALVVKIMYSTSRELHQSVARDLADDELGGPAFVEQTIGVCTTSQSDRDCLELARTFLRAINPSLLRSLSIGSFVGVIYRLVGGHNGDRGIGFLSEVNRRLTETSPSPKTLLVLITSSLHELLRRERKCLLHDDLPELLNALEVKITRLSDCKAEDATSAPPDLDAVRFQLCMMRRMADSAHGRVSTNQPAQSITPGGVGPHLVQSTFPLDAIVPGGQHDNDFADVTKIQIFPTLDEITSDTAEYLPRTDFTRPHFLADPVQRHLDACFRLLRHDIFGPLKEVIGSLLAQPDL
;
A
#
# COMPACT_ATOMS: atom_id res chain seq x y z
N MET A 1 -29.08 53.73 17.61
CA MET A 1 -28.01 52.71 17.68
C MET A 1 -26.81 53.20 16.89
N PHE A 2 -25.63 52.99 17.47
CA PHE A 2 -24.35 53.66 17.22
C PHE A 2 -23.76 53.44 15.80
N ARG A 3 -23.30 54.53 15.15
CA ARG A 3 -21.92 54.90 14.76
C ARG A 3 -21.15 53.83 13.95
N GLY A 4 -20.42 54.12 12.86
CA GLY A 4 -19.91 55.36 12.29
C GLY A 4 -18.60 55.03 11.58
N ARG A 5 -18.46 55.41 10.30
CA ARG A 5 -17.22 55.30 9.52
C ARG A 5 -16.14 56.21 10.14
N GLY A 6 -14.93 55.69 10.32
CA GLY A 6 -13.76 56.46 10.74
C GLY A 6 -12.52 55.99 9.99
N GLY A 7 -12.07 56.80 9.03
CA GLY A 7 -10.73 56.69 8.45
C GLY A 7 -9.68 57.27 9.36
N TRP A 8 -8.45 56.75 9.28
CA TRP A 8 -7.27 57.29 9.94
C TRP A 8 -6.13 57.44 8.92
N ARG A 9 -5.71 58.68 8.70
CA ARG A 9 -4.46 59.10 8.04
C ARG A 9 -3.52 59.64 9.12
N GLY A 10 -2.21 59.47 8.87
CA GLY A 10 -1.11 60.22 9.51
C GLY A 10 -0.49 59.47 10.69
N SER A 11 0.82 59.45 10.93
CA SER A 11 1.97 60.16 10.35
C SER A 11 3.26 59.45 10.83
N GLY A 12 4.35 59.49 10.05
CA GLY A 12 5.73 59.36 10.59
C GLY A 12 6.08 60.58 11.47
N PRO A 13 7.25 60.66 12.14
CA PRO A 13 8.61 60.53 11.56
C PRO A 13 9.55 59.72 12.51
N SER A 14 10.84 59.42 12.28
CA SER A 14 11.99 60.31 12.05
C SER A 14 13.26 59.50 11.76
N ARG A 15 14.08 60.05 10.87
CA ARG A 15 15.48 59.69 10.60
C ARG A 15 16.43 60.37 11.61
N GLY A 16 17.56 59.73 11.86
CA GLY A 16 18.80 60.34 12.39
C GLY A 16 19.67 59.26 13.02
N GLY A 17 20.97 59.12 12.80
CA GLY A 17 21.96 59.85 12.01
C GLY A 17 23.31 59.12 12.23
N ARG A 18 24.16 59.09 11.19
CA ARG A 18 25.54 58.56 11.26
C ARG A 18 26.43 59.51 12.04
N ILE A 19 27.32 58.99 12.91
CA ILE A 19 28.59 59.65 13.24
C ILE A 19 29.71 58.60 13.28
N ARG A 20 30.81 58.91 12.58
CA ARG A 20 32.10 58.21 12.55
C ARG A 20 32.94 58.60 13.77
N GLY A 21 33.75 57.67 14.27
CA GLY A 21 34.86 57.97 15.18
C GLY A 21 35.71 56.74 15.46
N SER A 22 36.89 56.67 14.83
CA SER A 22 38.11 55.98 15.28
C SER A 22 39.08 57.10 15.74
N PRO A 23 40.14 56.87 16.56
CA PRO A 23 41.06 55.73 16.44
C PRO A 23 41.72 55.16 17.74
N ASP A 24 42.39 54.02 17.54
CA ASP A 24 43.63 53.48 18.15
C ASP A 24 43.84 53.41 19.69
N SER A 25 44.02 52.19 20.23
CA SER A 25 45.34 51.53 20.36
C SER A 25 45.33 50.28 21.25
N ASN A 26 45.90 49.20 20.68
CA ASN A 26 46.60 48.04 21.26
C ASN A 26 46.33 47.56 22.70
N LEU A 27 45.93 46.28 22.83
CA LEU A 27 46.49 45.33 23.80
C LEU A 27 46.25 43.85 23.38
N ALA A 28 47.33 43.22 22.94
CA ALA A 28 47.79 41.82 23.06
C ALA A 28 46.83 40.59 23.17
N ARG A 29 47.07 39.66 22.22
CA ARG A 29 47.34 38.19 22.35
C ARG A 29 46.35 37.22 23.04
N ARG A 30 45.76 36.33 22.21
CA ARG A 30 45.82 34.83 22.22
C ARG A 30 44.76 34.36 21.21
N GLY A 31 45.04 33.67 20.10
CA GLY A 31 45.70 32.36 20.01
C GLY A 31 44.62 31.28 19.80
N GLY A 32 44.23 30.99 18.55
CA GLY A 32 43.24 29.95 18.21
C GLY A 32 42.94 29.90 16.71
N SER A 33 43.79 29.22 15.94
CA SER A 33 43.63 29.05 14.50
C SER A 33 42.54 28.01 14.20
N SER A 34 41.34 28.47 13.84
CA SER A 34 40.32 27.61 13.22
C SER A 34 40.62 27.46 11.73
N THR A 35 40.99 26.25 11.31
CA THR A 35 41.07 25.82 9.91
C THR A 35 39.68 25.83 9.27
N ARG A 36 39.23 27.00 8.81
CA ARG A 36 38.10 27.09 7.88
C ARG A 36 38.58 26.67 6.49
N ALA A 37 37.87 25.73 5.86
CA ALA A 37 38.06 25.33 4.47
C ALA A 37 38.08 26.57 3.57
N ARG A 38 39.24 26.87 2.97
CA ARG A 38 39.43 28.00 2.06
C ARG A 38 39.09 27.52 0.66
N GLY A 39 38.03 28.06 0.06
CA GLY A 39 37.64 27.75 -1.32
C GLY A 39 38.76 28.01 -2.34
N VAL A 40 38.67 27.35 -3.49
CA VAL A 40 39.65 27.43 -4.58
C VAL A 40 39.72 28.85 -5.18
N CYS A 41 40.91 29.31 -5.55
CA CYS A 41 41.12 30.64 -6.11
C CYS A 41 40.57 30.76 -7.54
N HIS A 42 39.46 31.48 -7.72
CA HIS A 42 38.88 31.71 -9.04
C HIS A 42 39.79 32.50 -10.00
N TYR A 43 40.68 33.35 -9.49
CA TYR A 43 41.65 34.07 -10.32
C TYR A 43 42.78 33.16 -10.81
N PHE A 44 43.11 32.11 -10.05
CA PHE A 44 44.07 31.09 -10.46
C PHE A 44 43.46 30.17 -11.52
N LEU A 45 42.20 29.75 -11.35
CA LEU A 45 41.44 29.02 -12.38
C LEU A 45 41.35 29.78 -13.71
N ALA A 46 41.28 31.11 -13.66
CA ALA A 46 41.27 31.97 -14.85
C ALA A 46 42.67 32.36 -15.36
N GLY A 47 43.75 31.76 -14.84
CA GLY A 47 45.13 31.98 -15.30
C GLY A 47 45.72 33.37 -15.02
N ARG A 48 45.10 34.14 -14.11
CA ARG A 48 45.38 35.57 -13.90
C ARG A 48 45.73 35.92 -12.45
N CYS A 49 46.04 34.94 -11.61
CA CYS A 49 46.42 35.18 -10.22
C CYS A 49 47.88 35.62 -10.12
N THR A 50 48.11 36.82 -9.59
CA THR A 50 49.46 37.40 -9.40
C THR A 50 50.07 37.07 -8.02
N TYR A 51 49.31 36.44 -7.13
CA TYR A 51 49.70 36.22 -5.73
C TYR A 51 50.38 34.86 -5.46
N GLY A 52 50.48 33.97 -6.46
CA GLY A 52 51.21 32.70 -6.38
C GLY A 52 50.86 31.86 -5.13
N ALA A 53 51.87 31.24 -4.53
CA ALA A 53 51.73 30.42 -3.31
C ALA A 53 51.36 31.21 -2.04
N SER A 54 51.41 32.55 -2.11
CA SER A 54 51.00 33.45 -1.01
C SER A 54 49.52 33.84 -1.09
N CYS A 55 48.77 33.28 -2.05
CA CYS A 55 47.36 33.61 -2.23
C CYS A 55 46.51 33.15 -1.05
N ARG A 56 45.51 33.96 -0.71
CA ARG A 56 44.56 33.66 0.38
C ARG A 56 43.69 32.43 0.09
N TYR A 57 43.53 32.07 -1.17
CA TYR A 57 42.67 30.99 -1.66
C TYR A 57 43.51 29.84 -2.23
N SER A 58 43.01 28.60 -2.17
CA SER A 58 43.80 27.42 -2.58
C SER A 58 44.10 27.42 -4.08
N HIS A 59 45.33 27.08 -4.43
CA HIS A 59 45.81 26.86 -5.81
C HIS A 59 46.06 25.36 -6.10
N ASP A 60 45.66 24.48 -5.18
CA ASP A 60 45.75 23.04 -5.38
C ASP A 60 44.54 22.61 -6.24
N ILE A 61 44.81 22.30 -7.50
CA ILE A 61 43.87 21.59 -8.36
C ILE A 61 43.89 20.14 -7.86
N PRO A 62 42.74 19.49 -7.58
CA PRO A 62 42.76 18.08 -7.25
C PRO A 62 43.28 17.30 -8.47
N ASP A 63 44.55 16.94 -8.45
CA ASP A 63 45.16 16.04 -9.43
C ASP A 63 44.49 14.68 -9.29
N THR A 64 43.63 14.36 -10.25
CA THR A 64 43.22 12.99 -10.53
C THR A 64 44.40 12.25 -11.15
N THR A 65 45.39 11.86 -10.36
CA THR A 65 46.37 10.85 -10.77
C THR A 65 46.65 9.85 -9.63
N SER A 66 46.49 8.58 -9.99
CA SER A 66 46.78 7.32 -9.28
C SER A 66 46.04 7.00 -7.97
N ASP A 67 44.95 6.23 -8.06
CA ASP A 67 45.01 4.78 -7.82
C ASP A 67 43.70 4.07 -8.24
N THR A 68 43.81 3.11 -9.16
CA THR A 68 42.84 2.07 -9.59
C THR A 68 41.35 2.47 -9.79
N PRO A 69 40.83 2.48 -11.04
CA PRO A 69 39.40 2.64 -11.30
C PRO A 69 38.67 1.30 -11.10
N GLY A 70 38.01 1.16 -9.96
CA GLY A 70 36.97 0.15 -9.74
C GLY A 70 35.65 0.83 -9.40
N ASP A 71 34.75 0.91 -10.37
CA ASP A 71 33.28 1.08 -10.27
C ASP A 71 32.61 2.27 -9.53
N ASP A 72 33.30 3.12 -8.77
CA ASP A 72 32.59 4.04 -7.83
C ASP A 72 32.12 5.40 -8.41
N ASP A 73 32.62 5.86 -9.56
CA ASP A 73 32.28 7.18 -10.14
C ASP A 73 30.89 7.23 -10.80
N SER A 74 30.39 6.08 -11.28
CA SER A 74 29.05 5.98 -11.90
C SER A 74 27.92 6.13 -10.88
N SER A 75 28.14 5.66 -9.64
CA SER A 75 27.16 5.61 -8.57
C SER A 75 26.82 7.01 -8.03
N LEU A 76 27.84 7.87 -7.87
CA LEU A 76 27.67 9.25 -7.42
C LEU A 76 26.96 10.11 -8.46
N THR A 77 27.32 9.96 -9.73
CA THR A 77 26.68 10.67 -10.86
C THR A 77 25.21 10.25 -11.02
N THR A 78 24.93 8.94 -10.90
CA THR A 78 23.57 8.41 -10.96
C THR A 78 22.71 8.92 -9.80
N THR A 79 23.26 8.96 -8.59
CA THR A 79 22.55 9.46 -7.41
C THR A 79 22.24 10.95 -7.51
N ALA A 80 23.17 11.75 -8.05
CA ALA A 80 22.95 13.18 -8.30
C ALA A 80 21.86 13.42 -9.36
N ALA A 81 21.85 12.62 -10.43
CA ALA A 81 20.83 12.70 -11.47
C ALA A 81 19.42 12.38 -10.94
N ILE A 82 19.27 11.30 -10.14
CA ILE A 82 17.97 10.92 -9.56
C ILE A 82 17.48 11.99 -8.56
N ARG A 83 18.38 12.62 -7.81
CA ARG A 83 18.01 13.77 -6.97
C ARG A 83 17.53 14.96 -7.80
N GLY A 84 18.11 15.19 -8.97
CA GLY A 84 17.63 16.17 -9.94
C GLY A 84 16.22 15.85 -10.43
N ASP A 85 15.97 14.60 -10.80
CA ASP A 85 14.64 14.10 -11.20
C ASP A 85 13.60 14.32 -10.08
N TYR A 86 13.98 14.05 -8.83
CA TYR A 86 13.10 14.27 -7.68
C TYR A 86 12.77 15.76 -7.46
N ILE A 87 13.73 16.67 -7.63
CA ILE A 87 13.49 18.12 -7.56
C ILE A 87 12.55 18.57 -8.68
N ASP A 88 12.71 18.02 -9.88
CA ASP A 88 11.83 18.32 -11.01
C ASP A 88 10.41 17.78 -10.76
N LEU A 89 10.28 16.56 -10.25
CA LEU A 89 9.00 15.99 -9.82
C LEU A 89 8.26 16.92 -8.86
N LYS A 90 8.90 17.41 -7.78
CA LYS A 90 8.28 18.33 -6.82
C LYS A 90 7.79 19.61 -7.51
N ARG A 91 8.54 20.12 -8.48
CA ARG A 91 8.18 21.32 -9.25
C ARG A 91 6.97 21.06 -10.13
N GLN A 92 6.90 19.91 -10.78
CA GLN A 92 5.78 19.57 -11.65
C GLN A 92 4.49 19.30 -10.85
N ILE A 93 4.56 18.57 -9.72
CA ILE A 93 3.40 18.36 -8.84
C ILE A 93 2.79 19.70 -8.39
N ARG A 94 3.62 20.65 -7.95
CA ARG A 94 3.16 21.99 -7.56
C ARG A 94 2.46 22.73 -8.71
N ARG A 95 3.07 22.72 -9.90
CA ARG A 95 2.51 23.41 -11.08
C ARG A 95 1.17 22.83 -11.50
N VAL A 96 1.03 21.51 -11.47
CA VAL A 96 -0.20 20.81 -11.83
C VAL A 96 -1.27 21.02 -10.76
N GLY A 97 -0.91 20.98 -9.47
CA GLY A 97 -1.82 21.25 -8.36
C GLY A 97 -2.36 22.69 -8.32
N ASP A 98 -1.53 23.68 -8.68
CA ASP A 98 -1.93 25.10 -8.73
C ASP A 98 -2.79 25.45 -9.96
N HIS A 99 -2.77 24.62 -11.01
CA HIS A 99 -3.60 24.82 -12.20
C HIS A 99 -5.05 24.38 -11.93
N PHE A 100 -5.79 25.24 -11.20
CA PHE A 100 -7.24 25.40 -11.32
C PHE A 100 -7.61 26.03 -12.69
N SER A 101 -6.97 25.55 -13.76
CA SER A 101 -7.10 26.12 -15.09
C SER A 101 -8.31 25.49 -15.76
N TRP A 102 -9.23 26.35 -16.14
CA TRP A 102 -10.44 26.22 -16.95
C TRP A 102 -10.24 25.57 -18.34
N TYR A 103 -9.09 24.94 -18.59
CA TYR A 103 -8.78 24.14 -19.77
C TYR A 103 -8.47 22.69 -19.37
N THR A 104 -8.96 21.75 -20.18
CA THR A 104 -8.68 20.32 -20.04
C THR A 104 -7.16 20.07 -19.98
N PRO A 105 -6.63 19.52 -18.86
CA PRO A 105 -5.21 19.22 -18.75
C PRO A 105 -4.77 18.26 -19.85
N HIS A 106 -3.64 18.53 -20.49
CA HIS A 106 -3.08 17.61 -21.48
C HIS A 106 -2.57 16.35 -20.77
N SER A 107 -3.11 15.18 -21.16
CA SER A 107 -2.72 13.83 -20.71
C SER A 107 -1.21 13.61 -20.72
N SER A 108 -0.50 14.16 -21.72
CA SER A 108 0.96 14.03 -21.87
C SER A 108 1.75 14.55 -20.66
N GLN A 109 1.36 15.68 -20.08
CA GLN A 109 2.06 16.25 -18.92
C GLN A 109 1.93 15.32 -17.71
N TRP A 110 0.77 14.72 -17.51
CA TRP A 110 0.54 13.75 -16.42
C TRP A 110 1.36 12.48 -16.62
N ILE A 111 1.44 11.98 -17.86
CA ILE A 111 2.24 10.81 -18.21
C ILE A 111 3.72 11.06 -17.88
N GLU A 112 4.26 12.23 -18.23
CA GLU A 112 5.64 12.62 -17.94
C GLU A 112 5.92 12.67 -16.42
N VAL A 113 5.03 13.29 -15.64
CA VAL A 113 5.18 13.36 -14.18
C VAL A 113 5.20 11.95 -13.57
N TRP A 114 4.26 11.09 -13.94
CA TRP A 114 4.20 9.73 -13.43
C TRP A 114 5.36 8.86 -13.92
N ALA A 115 5.90 9.11 -15.12
CA ALA A 115 7.11 8.46 -15.60
C ALA A 115 8.33 8.83 -14.73
N LEU A 116 8.44 10.07 -14.26
CA LEU A 116 9.46 10.47 -13.28
C LEU A 116 9.29 9.74 -11.94
N VAL A 117 8.05 9.60 -11.46
CA VAL A 117 7.77 8.82 -10.24
C VAL A 117 8.24 7.38 -10.41
N VAL A 118 7.89 6.72 -11.51
CA VAL A 118 8.36 5.35 -11.81
C VAL A 118 9.89 5.31 -11.85
N LYS A 119 10.54 6.23 -12.56
CA LYS A 119 12.01 6.29 -12.64
C LYS A 119 12.66 6.36 -11.26
N ILE A 120 12.14 7.21 -10.36
CA ILE A 120 12.65 7.36 -8.99
C ILE A 120 12.37 6.10 -8.16
N MET A 121 11.18 5.53 -8.26
CA MET A 121 10.76 4.38 -7.44
C MET A 121 11.43 3.05 -7.82
N TYR A 122 11.94 2.93 -9.04
CA TYR A 122 12.76 1.80 -9.49
C TYR A 122 14.27 2.03 -9.26
N SER A 123 14.65 3.15 -8.65
CA SER A 123 16.04 3.42 -8.30
C SER A 123 16.49 2.67 -7.05
N THR A 124 17.78 2.76 -6.73
CA THR A 124 18.36 2.12 -5.54
C THR A 124 18.10 2.94 -4.25
N SER A 125 17.64 4.19 -4.34
CA SER A 125 17.52 5.09 -3.18
C SER A 125 16.19 4.93 -2.44
N ARG A 126 16.24 4.23 -1.30
CA ARG A 126 15.08 4.02 -0.42
C ARG A 126 14.58 5.33 0.21
N GLU A 127 15.47 6.29 0.43
CA GLU A 127 15.14 7.59 1.03
C GLU A 127 14.25 8.42 0.09
N LEU A 128 14.55 8.38 -1.21
CA LEU A 128 13.74 9.04 -2.22
C LEU A 128 12.40 8.34 -2.39
N HIS A 129 12.34 7.00 -2.31
CA HIS A 129 11.06 6.28 -2.31
C HIS A 129 10.14 6.74 -1.16
N GLN A 130 10.71 6.93 0.03
CA GLN A 130 9.99 7.47 1.19
C GLN A 130 9.53 8.91 0.99
N SER A 131 10.39 9.73 0.40
CA SER A 131 10.10 11.14 0.16
C SER A 131 9.01 11.33 -0.88
N VAL A 132 9.03 10.55 -1.96
CA VAL A 132 7.97 10.54 -2.98
C VAL A 132 6.65 10.05 -2.40
N ALA A 133 6.64 8.96 -1.64
CA ALA A 133 5.42 8.46 -1.01
C ALA A 133 4.81 9.49 -0.05
N ARG A 134 5.64 10.18 0.74
CA ARG A 134 5.20 11.28 1.61
C ARG A 134 4.63 12.44 0.79
N ASP A 135 5.37 12.92 -0.21
CA ASP A 135 4.99 14.06 -1.04
C ASP A 135 3.69 13.82 -1.83
N LEU A 136 3.37 12.57 -2.18
CA LEU A 136 2.09 12.19 -2.81
C LEU A 136 0.92 12.09 -1.82
N ALA A 137 1.19 11.76 -0.55
CA ALA A 137 0.18 11.60 0.49
C ALA A 137 -0.07 12.88 1.29
N ASP A 138 0.85 13.84 1.25
CA ASP A 138 0.83 15.08 2.02
C ASP A 138 0.38 16.28 1.16
N ASP A 139 -0.43 17.15 1.75
CA ASP A 139 -0.97 18.35 1.11
C ASP A 139 0.09 19.46 0.93
N GLU A 140 1.25 19.40 1.59
CA GLU A 140 2.32 20.42 1.47
C GLU A 140 2.74 20.74 0.03
N LEU A 141 2.65 19.76 -0.88
CA LEU A 141 2.95 19.92 -2.30
C LEU A 141 1.73 19.83 -3.21
N GLY A 142 0.53 19.62 -2.66
CA GLY A 142 -0.66 19.29 -3.44
C GLY A 142 -0.67 17.86 -3.99
N GLY A 143 0.04 16.93 -3.34
CA GLY A 143 0.11 15.52 -3.74
C GLY A 143 -1.27 14.85 -3.84
N PRO A 144 -2.15 15.00 -2.83
CA PRO A 144 -3.48 14.43 -2.87
C PRO A 144 -4.31 14.92 -4.06
N ALA A 145 -4.38 16.24 -4.28
CA ALA A 145 -5.08 16.82 -5.42
C ALA A 145 -4.53 16.29 -6.76
N PHE A 146 -3.20 16.14 -6.87
CA PHE A 146 -2.54 15.56 -8.03
C PHE A 146 -2.98 14.10 -8.27
N VAL A 147 -3.02 13.25 -7.23
CA VAL A 147 -3.51 11.87 -7.36
C VAL A 147 -4.98 11.82 -7.81
N GLU A 148 -5.84 12.66 -7.23
CA GLU A 148 -7.26 12.69 -7.59
C GLU A 148 -7.49 13.17 -9.03
N GLN A 149 -6.82 14.24 -9.43
CA GLN A 149 -6.90 14.79 -10.78
C GLN A 149 -6.34 13.85 -11.83
N THR A 150 -5.32 13.05 -11.52
CA THR A 150 -4.81 12.00 -12.43
C THR A 150 -5.94 11.08 -12.89
N ILE A 151 -6.80 10.64 -11.96
CA ILE A 151 -7.95 9.78 -12.26
C ILE A 151 -8.96 10.52 -13.13
N GLY A 152 -9.25 11.79 -12.80
CA GLY A 152 -10.14 12.65 -13.59
C GLY A 152 -9.66 12.83 -15.04
N VAL A 153 -8.38 13.15 -15.24
CA VAL A 153 -7.77 13.34 -16.57
C VAL A 153 -7.75 12.02 -17.35
N CYS A 154 -7.46 10.91 -16.68
CA CYS A 154 -7.46 9.60 -17.32
C CYS A 154 -8.86 9.20 -17.81
N THR A 155 -9.90 9.39 -16.99
CA THR A 155 -11.28 9.01 -17.32
C THR A 155 -11.96 9.95 -18.31
N THR A 156 -11.59 11.25 -18.32
CA THR A 156 -12.14 12.26 -19.25
C THR A 156 -11.38 12.38 -20.57
N SER A 157 -10.23 11.71 -20.72
CA SER A 157 -9.48 11.68 -21.98
C SER A 157 -10.32 11.10 -23.13
N GLN A 158 -10.29 11.78 -24.28
CA GLN A 158 -10.93 11.30 -25.51
C GLN A 158 -10.11 10.21 -26.21
N SER A 159 -8.78 10.22 -26.02
CA SER A 159 -7.86 9.25 -26.62
C SER A 159 -7.74 8.02 -25.71
N ASP A 160 -8.15 6.86 -26.22
CA ASP A 160 -7.95 5.58 -25.52
C ASP A 160 -6.47 5.29 -25.30
N ARG A 161 -5.61 5.66 -26.26
CA ARG A 161 -4.16 5.51 -26.13
C ARG A 161 -3.63 6.27 -24.92
N ASP A 162 -4.00 7.53 -24.79
CA ASP A 162 -3.50 8.41 -23.72
C ASP A 162 -4.05 7.98 -22.37
N CYS A 163 -5.33 7.57 -22.32
CA CYS A 163 -5.95 7.01 -21.12
C CYS A 163 -5.19 5.76 -20.65
N LEU A 164 -4.96 4.80 -21.54
CA LEU A 164 -4.27 3.55 -21.20
C LEU A 164 -2.79 3.78 -20.83
N GLU A 165 -2.12 4.74 -21.47
CA GLU A 165 -0.74 5.11 -21.16
C GLU A 165 -0.61 5.78 -19.80
N LEU A 166 -1.49 6.74 -19.49
CA LEU A 166 -1.55 7.38 -18.17
C LEU A 166 -1.92 6.39 -17.07
N ALA A 167 -2.92 5.53 -17.31
CA ALA A 167 -3.27 4.47 -16.36
C ALA A 167 -2.08 3.53 -16.13
N ARG A 168 -1.33 3.16 -17.18
CA ARG A 168 -0.16 2.29 -17.04
C ARG A 168 0.93 2.92 -16.19
N THR A 169 1.32 4.17 -16.46
CA THR A 169 2.37 4.85 -15.69
C THR A 169 1.94 5.08 -14.25
N PHE A 170 0.69 5.51 -14.04
CA PHE A 170 0.11 5.71 -12.72
C PHE A 170 0.02 4.41 -11.89
N LEU A 171 -0.60 3.35 -12.43
CA LEU A 171 -0.74 2.08 -11.72
C LEU A 171 0.61 1.44 -11.41
N ARG A 172 1.59 1.56 -12.32
CA ARG A 172 2.96 1.09 -12.09
C ARG A 172 3.68 1.89 -11.00
N ALA A 173 3.39 3.18 -10.90
CA ALA A 173 3.93 4.05 -9.85
C ALA A 173 3.35 3.71 -8.46
N ILE A 174 2.08 3.32 -8.36
CA ILE A 174 1.46 3.08 -7.04
C ILE A 174 1.57 1.64 -6.54
N ASN A 175 1.66 0.65 -7.43
CA ASN A 175 1.53 -0.76 -7.05
C ASN A 175 2.89 -1.44 -6.77
N PRO A 176 3.66 -1.91 -7.75
CA PRO A 176 4.92 -2.63 -7.46
C PRO A 176 5.98 -1.71 -6.84
N SER A 177 5.88 -0.41 -7.08
CA SER A 177 6.84 0.61 -6.66
C SER A 177 6.72 0.94 -5.16
N LEU A 178 5.50 1.27 -4.70
CA LEU A 178 5.28 1.70 -3.31
C LEU A 178 5.16 0.52 -2.34
N LEU A 179 4.72 -0.66 -2.79
CA LEU A 179 4.49 -1.80 -1.90
C LEU A 179 5.78 -2.51 -1.46
N ARG A 180 6.92 -2.24 -2.12
CA ARG A 180 8.21 -2.86 -1.79
C ARG A 180 8.84 -2.32 -0.51
N SER A 181 8.44 -1.13 -0.05
CA SER A 181 9.03 -0.49 1.13
C SER A 181 8.06 -0.51 2.30
N LEU A 182 8.38 -1.28 3.34
CA LEU A 182 7.54 -1.41 4.54
C LEU A 182 7.41 -0.07 5.31
N SER A 183 8.40 0.82 5.19
CA SER A 183 8.43 2.10 5.91
C SER A 183 7.43 3.14 5.39
N ILE A 184 6.77 2.91 4.26
CA ILE A 184 5.80 3.84 3.67
C ILE A 184 4.35 3.38 3.77
N GLY A 185 4.06 2.31 4.53
CA GLY A 185 2.72 1.70 4.59
C GLY A 185 1.58 2.68 4.94
N SER A 186 1.82 3.66 5.81
CA SER A 186 0.85 4.70 6.17
C SER A 186 0.55 5.63 4.99
N PHE A 187 1.58 6.14 4.32
CA PHE A 187 1.45 6.99 3.13
C PHE A 187 0.76 6.25 1.99
N VAL A 188 1.10 4.99 1.76
CA VAL A 188 0.44 4.13 0.77
C VAL A 188 -1.04 3.94 1.12
N GLY A 189 -1.38 3.78 2.41
CA GLY A 189 -2.77 3.77 2.86
C GLY A 189 -3.53 5.04 2.48
N VAL A 190 -2.93 6.22 2.67
CA VAL A 190 -3.52 7.50 2.25
C VAL A 190 -3.71 7.56 0.74
N ILE A 191 -2.70 7.17 -0.05
CA ILE A 191 -2.78 7.16 -1.51
C ILE A 191 -3.92 6.25 -1.99
N TYR A 192 -4.03 5.02 -1.48
CA TYR A 192 -5.11 4.11 -1.89
C TYR A 192 -6.49 4.59 -1.41
N ARG A 193 -6.58 5.33 -0.30
CA ARG A 193 -7.82 6.01 0.11
C ARG A 193 -8.24 7.08 -0.87
N LEU A 194 -7.28 7.91 -1.31
CA LEU A 194 -7.52 8.93 -2.33
C LEU A 194 -7.93 8.29 -3.66
N VAL A 195 -7.27 7.21 -4.06
CA VAL A 195 -7.64 6.46 -5.27
C VAL A 195 -9.04 5.89 -5.17
N GLY A 196 -9.40 5.29 -4.03
CA GLY A 196 -10.73 4.74 -3.78
C GLY A 196 -11.84 5.79 -3.79
N GLY A 197 -11.58 6.98 -3.23
CA GLY A 197 -12.60 7.99 -3.03
C GLY A 197 -13.64 7.57 -2.00
N HIS A 198 -14.84 8.16 -2.05
CA HIS A 198 -15.92 7.79 -1.15
C HIS A 198 -16.41 6.38 -1.51
N ASN A 199 -16.39 5.45 -0.55
CA ASN A 199 -16.86 4.05 -0.70
C ASN A 199 -16.30 3.25 -1.90
N GLY A 200 -15.25 3.74 -2.58
CA GLY A 200 -14.69 3.10 -3.75
C GLY A 200 -15.17 3.66 -5.09
N ASP A 201 -16.09 4.63 -5.11
CA ASP A 201 -16.71 5.17 -6.34
C ASP A 201 -15.68 5.60 -7.38
N ARG A 202 -14.65 6.34 -6.94
CA ARG A 202 -13.60 6.85 -7.82
C ARG A 202 -12.70 5.72 -8.32
N GLY A 203 -12.27 4.84 -7.42
CA GLY A 203 -11.32 3.79 -7.73
C GLY A 203 -11.92 2.70 -8.62
N ILE A 204 -13.15 2.28 -8.31
CA ILE A 204 -13.88 1.28 -9.09
C ILE A 204 -14.27 1.85 -10.44
N GLY A 205 -14.83 3.07 -10.50
CA GLY A 205 -15.14 3.73 -11.76
C GLY A 205 -13.92 3.89 -12.67
N PHE A 206 -12.79 4.29 -12.10
CA PHE A 206 -11.52 4.40 -12.81
C PHE A 206 -11.06 3.07 -13.41
N LEU A 207 -10.97 2.01 -12.60
CA LEU A 207 -10.50 0.70 -13.05
C LEU A 207 -11.45 0.06 -14.05
N SER A 208 -12.76 0.27 -13.90
CA SER A 208 -13.79 -0.11 -14.87
C SER A 208 -13.58 0.57 -16.21
N GLU A 209 -13.33 1.88 -16.23
CA GLU A 209 -13.13 2.64 -17.46
C GLU A 209 -11.83 2.21 -18.19
N VAL A 210 -10.74 2.02 -17.45
CA VAL A 210 -9.48 1.50 -18.01
C VAL A 210 -9.66 0.09 -18.57
N ASN A 211 -10.35 -0.80 -17.85
CA ASN A 211 -10.64 -2.16 -18.34
C ASN A 211 -11.56 -2.16 -19.57
N ARG A 212 -12.52 -1.22 -19.64
CA ARG A 212 -13.42 -1.07 -20.79
C ARG A 212 -12.64 -0.70 -22.05
N ARG A 213 -11.72 0.26 -21.95
CA ARG A 213 -10.88 0.74 -23.07
C ARG A 213 -9.75 -0.22 -23.45
N LEU A 214 -9.34 -1.11 -22.56
CA LEU A 214 -8.28 -2.10 -22.82
C LEU A 214 -8.73 -3.13 -23.87
N THR A 215 -8.02 -3.17 -25.01
CA THR A 215 -8.25 -4.11 -26.12
C THR A 215 -7.03 -4.99 -26.37
N GLU A 216 -7.20 -6.05 -27.16
CA GLU A 216 -6.11 -6.94 -27.60
C GLU A 216 -5.07 -6.23 -28.47
N THR A 217 -5.46 -5.14 -29.13
CA THR A 217 -4.59 -4.29 -29.96
C THR A 217 -3.83 -3.23 -29.17
N SER A 218 -4.13 -3.10 -27.87
CA SER A 218 -3.46 -2.14 -26.99
C SER A 218 -2.01 -2.56 -26.72
N PRO A 219 -1.09 -1.63 -26.43
CA PRO A 219 0.30 -1.98 -26.13
C PRO A 219 0.42 -2.77 -24.82
N SER A 220 1.07 -3.94 -24.86
CA SER A 220 1.30 -4.83 -23.70
C SER A 220 0.03 -5.03 -22.83
N PRO A 221 -1.06 -5.55 -23.41
CA PRO A 221 -2.37 -5.56 -22.78
C PRO A 221 -2.40 -6.47 -21.54
N LYS A 222 -1.67 -7.60 -21.56
CA LYS A 222 -1.60 -8.52 -20.42
C LYS A 222 -0.89 -7.88 -19.23
N THR A 223 0.17 -7.09 -19.48
CA THR A 223 0.88 -6.35 -18.41
C THR A 223 -0.03 -5.32 -17.75
N LEU A 224 -0.82 -4.57 -18.54
CA LEU A 224 -1.75 -3.60 -17.96
C LEU A 224 -2.87 -4.30 -17.19
N LEU A 225 -3.35 -5.46 -17.64
CA LEU A 225 -4.33 -6.26 -16.90
C LEU A 225 -3.82 -6.71 -15.53
N VAL A 226 -2.55 -7.13 -15.43
CA VAL A 226 -1.90 -7.45 -14.14
C VAL A 226 -1.89 -6.22 -13.24
N LEU A 227 -1.54 -5.04 -13.77
CA LEU A 227 -1.53 -3.80 -13.00
C LEU A 227 -2.93 -3.42 -12.51
N ILE A 228 -3.96 -3.52 -13.35
CA ILE A 228 -5.37 -3.26 -12.97
C ILE A 228 -5.78 -4.20 -11.84
N THR A 229 -5.61 -5.51 -12.04
CA THR A 229 -6.05 -6.53 -11.08
C THR A 229 -5.32 -6.44 -9.75
N SER A 230 -4.01 -6.24 -9.79
CA SER A 230 -3.20 -6.07 -8.58
C SER A 230 -3.55 -4.78 -7.84
N SER A 231 -3.90 -3.71 -8.56
CA SER A 231 -4.25 -2.43 -7.95
C SER A 231 -5.65 -2.47 -7.37
N LEU A 232 -6.58 -3.18 -8.01
CA LEU A 232 -7.90 -3.47 -7.45
C LEU A 232 -7.75 -4.29 -6.17
N HIS A 233 -6.93 -5.35 -6.17
CA HIS A 233 -6.72 -6.17 -4.99
C HIS A 233 -6.20 -5.35 -3.80
N GLU A 234 -5.19 -4.51 -4.02
CA GLU A 234 -4.64 -3.64 -2.97
C GLU A 234 -5.62 -2.57 -2.51
N LEU A 235 -6.44 -2.03 -3.43
CA LEU A 235 -7.51 -1.10 -3.08
C LEU A 235 -8.54 -1.76 -2.16
N LEU A 236 -9.04 -2.95 -2.52
CA LEU A 236 -10.02 -3.70 -1.73
C LEU A 236 -9.45 -4.14 -0.37
N ARG A 237 -8.15 -4.49 -0.33
CA ARG A 237 -7.47 -4.91 0.90
C ARG A 237 -7.31 -3.75 1.88
N ARG A 238 -7.01 -2.54 1.40
CA ARG A 238 -6.75 -1.35 2.23
C ARG A 238 -8.03 -0.62 2.60
N GLU A 239 -8.94 -0.46 1.65
CA GLU A 239 -10.20 0.25 1.82
C GLU A 239 -11.37 -0.74 1.76
N ARG A 240 -11.66 -1.36 2.91
CA ARG A 240 -12.70 -2.40 3.05
C ARG A 240 -14.09 -1.96 2.62
N LYS A 241 -14.38 -0.65 2.59
CA LYS A 241 -15.67 -0.11 2.12
C LYS A 241 -15.89 -0.34 0.63
N CYS A 242 -14.82 -0.38 -0.16
CA CYS A 242 -14.88 -0.68 -1.59
C CYS A 242 -15.47 -2.08 -1.86
N LEU A 243 -15.38 -3.01 -0.89
CA LEU A 243 -15.96 -4.36 -1.01
C LEU A 243 -17.49 -4.36 -1.03
N LEU A 244 -18.14 -3.25 -0.64
CA LEU A 244 -19.59 -3.10 -0.60
C LEU A 244 -20.13 -2.27 -1.78
N HIS A 245 -19.27 -1.87 -2.71
CA HIS A 245 -19.67 -1.04 -3.85
C HIS A 245 -20.46 -1.87 -4.87
N ASP A 246 -21.59 -1.33 -5.32
CA ASP A 246 -22.57 -2.05 -6.16
C ASP A 246 -21.99 -2.49 -7.51
N ASP A 247 -21.11 -1.69 -8.13
CA ASP A 247 -20.50 -2.01 -9.43
C ASP A 247 -19.28 -2.95 -9.35
N LEU A 248 -18.82 -3.33 -8.15
CA LEU A 248 -17.66 -4.21 -8.00
C LEU A 248 -17.85 -5.59 -8.67
N PRO A 249 -18.99 -6.28 -8.53
CA PRO A 249 -19.23 -7.56 -9.20
C PRO A 249 -19.18 -7.45 -10.73
N GLU A 250 -19.67 -6.33 -11.29
CA GLU A 250 -19.61 -6.08 -12.74
C GLU A 250 -18.17 -5.93 -13.21
N LEU A 251 -17.35 -5.16 -12.49
CA LEU A 251 -15.93 -5.02 -12.77
C LEU A 251 -15.20 -6.38 -12.70
N LEU A 252 -15.43 -7.17 -11.66
CA LEU A 252 -14.80 -8.49 -11.51
C LEU A 252 -15.18 -9.44 -12.67
N ASN A 253 -16.44 -9.43 -13.11
CA ASN A 253 -16.88 -10.21 -14.27
C ASN A 253 -16.24 -9.71 -15.57
N ALA A 254 -16.16 -8.39 -15.76
CA ALA A 254 -15.55 -7.79 -16.94
C ALA A 254 -14.04 -8.11 -17.03
N LEU A 255 -13.35 -8.17 -15.89
CA LEU A 255 -11.94 -8.59 -15.81
C LEU A 255 -11.77 -10.08 -16.15
N GLU A 256 -12.64 -10.96 -15.64
CA GLU A 256 -12.58 -12.40 -15.95
C GLU A 256 -12.77 -12.68 -17.46
N VAL A 257 -13.74 -12.00 -18.08
CA VAL A 257 -13.95 -12.07 -19.54
C VAL A 257 -12.71 -11.55 -20.28
N LYS A 258 -12.09 -10.47 -19.78
CA LYS A 258 -10.88 -9.91 -20.39
C LYS A 258 -9.69 -10.88 -20.32
N ILE A 259 -9.51 -11.57 -19.20
CA ILE A 259 -8.44 -12.57 -19.04
C ILE A 259 -8.63 -13.70 -20.04
N THR A 260 -9.85 -14.20 -20.22
CA THR A 260 -10.15 -15.26 -21.18
C THR A 260 -9.78 -14.82 -22.61
N ARG A 261 -10.25 -13.65 -23.05
CA ARG A 261 -9.91 -13.11 -24.38
C ARG A 261 -8.42 -12.97 -24.60
N LEU A 262 -7.70 -12.39 -23.63
CA LEU A 262 -6.26 -12.17 -23.75
C LEU A 262 -5.44 -13.46 -23.60
N SER A 263 -5.98 -14.51 -22.97
CA SER A 263 -5.34 -15.83 -22.93
C SER A 263 -5.29 -16.47 -24.32
N ASP A 264 -6.33 -16.25 -25.13
CA ASP A 264 -6.43 -16.80 -26.49
C ASP A 264 -5.55 -16.05 -27.50
N CYS A 265 -5.16 -14.80 -27.20
CA CYS A 265 -4.24 -13.99 -28.01
C CYS A 265 -2.79 -14.49 -27.88
N LYS A 266 -2.30 -15.15 -28.94
CA LYS A 266 -0.93 -15.70 -29.04
C LYS A 266 0.18 -14.66 -29.30
N ALA A 267 -0.15 -13.38 -29.46
CA ALA A 267 0.82 -12.35 -29.81
C ALA A 267 1.28 -11.58 -28.55
N GLU A 268 2.48 -11.86 -28.04
CA GLU A 268 3.29 -10.85 -27.35
C GLU A 268 4.76 -11.02 -27.72
N ASP A 269 5.45 -9.89 -27.89
CA ASP A 269 6.85 -9.77 -28.28
C ASP A 269 7.81 -10.48 -27.32
N ALA A 270 8.85 -11.10 -27.89
CA ALA A 270 9.76 -12.07 -27.28
C ALA A 270 10.76 -11.53 -26.23
N THR A 271 10.51 -10.38 -25.59
CA THR A 271 11.53 -9.67 -24.78
C THR A 271 11.29 -9.70 -23.27
N SER A 272 10.11 -10.10 -22.78
CA SER A 272 9.84 -10.27 -21.34
C SER A 272 9.10 -11.57 -21.05
N ALA A 273 9.37 -12.20 -19.91
CA ALA A 273 8.60 -13.35 -19.45
C ALA A 273 7.10 -13.00 -19.46
N PRO A 274 6.25 -13.82 -20.08
CA PRO A 274 4.83 -13.51 -20.21
C PRO A 274 4.21 -13.41 -18.81
N PRO A 275 3.35 -12.40 -18.55
CA PRO A 275 2.65 -12.28 -17.29
C PRO A 275 1.78 -13.51 -17.02
N ASP A 276 1.86 -14.03 -15.80
CA ASP A 276 1.10 -15.20 -15.34
C ASP A 276 -0.39 -14.84 -15.17
N LEU A 277 -1.20 -15.16 -16.18
CA LEU A 277 -2.64 -14.90 -16.17
C LEU A 277 -3.39 -15.82 -15.20
N ASP A 278 -2.84 -16.98 -14.83
CA ASP A 278 -3.47 -17.87 -13.85
C ASP A 278 -3.36 -17.29 -12.44
N ALA A 279 -2.24 -16.65 -12.12
CA ALA A 279 -2.12 -15.84 -10.90
C ALA A 279 -3.14 -14.70 -10.86
N VAL A 280 -3.43 -14.05 -12.00
CA VAL A 280 -4.45 -13.00 -12.11
C VAL A 280 -5.86 -13.56 -11.85
N ARG A 281 -6.20 -14.74 -12.41
CA ARG A 281 -7.47 -15.43 -12.12
C ARG A 281 -7.61 -15.77 -10.64
N PHE A 282 -6.55 -16.26 -10.02
CA PHE A 282 -6.54 -16.56 -8.59
C PHE A 282 -6.80 -15.30 -7.75
N GLN A 283 -6.18 -14.17 -8.12
CA GLN A 283 -6.43 -12.88 -7.46
C GLN A 283 -7.89 -12.43 -7.60
N LEU A 284 -8.53 -12.60 -8.76
CA LEU A 284 -9.97 -12.34 -8.94
C LEU A 284 -10.84 -13.24 -8.06
N CYS A 285 -10.54 -14.53 -7.98
CA CYS A 285 -11.25 -15.46 -7.10
C CYS A 285 -11.17 -14.99 -5.63
N MET A 286 -9.98 -14.59 -5.17
CA MET A 286 -9.79 -14.06 -3.81
C MET A 286 -10.61 -12.78 -3.59
N MET A 287 -10.62 -11.84 -4.53
CA MET A 287 -11.41 -10.61 -4.43
C MET A 287 -12.91 -10.89 -4.38
N ARG A 288 -13.40 -11.87 -5.16
CA ARG A 288 -14.81 -12.29 -5.14
C ARG A 288 -15.21 -12.83 -3.77
N ARG A 289 -14.38 -13.70 -3.19
CA ARG A 289 -14.59 -14.22 -1.83
C ARG A 289 -14.57 -13.11 -0.78
N MET A 290 -13.71 -12.10 -0.93
CA MET A 290 -13.67 -10.94 -0.05
C MET A 290 -14.98 -10.13 -0.12
N ALA A 291 -15.52 -9.91 -1.32
CA ALA A 291 -16.78 -9.21 -1.53
C ALA A 291 -17.97 -10.00 -0.98
N ASP A 292 -18.09 -11.29 -1.31
CA ASP A 292 -19.16 -12.18 -0.80
C ASP A 292 -19.17 -12.20 0.74
N SER A 293 -17.98 -12.26 1.36
CA SER A 293 -17.82 -12.22 2.81
C SER A 293 -18.18 -10.86 3.43
N ALA A 294 -18.09 -9.77 2.67
CA ALA A 294 -18.47 -8.44 3.12
C ALA A 294 -19.99 -8.26 3.04
N HIS A 295 -20.60 -8.62 1.90
CA HIS A 295 -22.04 -8.57 1.69
C HIS A 295 -22.81 -9.52 2.62
N GLY A 296 -22.30 -10.73 2.85
CA GLY A 296 -22.91 -11.71 3.77
C GLY A 296 -23.01 -11.22 5.22
N ARG A 297 -22.18 -10.24 5.63
CA ARG A 297 -22.26 -9.61 6.97
C ARG A 297 -23.24 -8.44 7.04
N VAL A 298 -23.69 -7.91 5.90
CA VAL A 298 -24.62 -6.77 5.82
C VAL A 298 -26.08 -7.25 5.71
N SER A 299 -26.31 -8.37 5.02
CA SER A 299 -27.67 -8.88 4.75
C SER A 299 -28.38 -9.56 5.94
N THR A 300 -27.74 -9.69 7.11
CA THR A 300 -28.30 -10.38 8.29
C THR A 300 -29.28 -9.56 9.15
N ASN A 301 -29.72 -8.39 8.70
CA ASN A 301 -30.62 -7.49 9.47
C ASN A 301 -32.10 -7.51 9.01
N GLN A 302 -32.69 -8.67 8.71
CA GLN A 302 -34.15 -8.78 8.56
C GLN A 302 -34.78 -9.30 9.86
N PRO A 303 -35.69 -8.55 10.52
CA PRO A 303 -36.32 -8.98 11.76
C PRO A 303 -37.25 -10.17 11.49
N ALA A 304 -37.02 -11.26 12.22
CA ALA A 304 -37.82 -12.47 12.16
C ALA A 304 -39.30 -12.17 12.44
N GLN A 305 -40.17 -12.38 11.45
CA GLN A 305 -41.62 -12.31 11.63
C GLN A 305 -42.10 -13.59 12.31
N SER A 306 -42.84 -13.40 13.40
CA SER A 306 -43.55 -14.41 14.18
C SER A 306 -44.63 -15.11 13.34
N ILE A 307 -44.58 -16.44 13.24
CA ILE A 307 -45.72 -17.25 12.76
C ILE A 307 -45.95 -18.42 13.73
N THR A 308 -47.20 -18.53 14.15
CA THR A 308 -47.82 -19.48 15.09
C THR A 308 -47.82 -20.94 14.61
N PRO A 309 -47.86 -21.94 15.52
CA PRO A 309 -47.75 -23.35 15.17
C PRO A 309 -49.11 -23.98 14.81
N GLY A 310 -49.15 -24.70 13.68
CA GLY A 310 -50.25 -25.63 13.38
C GLY A 310 -50.19 -26.19 11.95
N GLY A 311 -49.84 -27.48 11.82
CA GLY A 311 -50.05 -28.25 10.59
C GLY A 311 -48.87 -29.11 10.15
N VAL A 312 -49.00 -30.42 10.31
CA VAL A 312 -48.01 -31.47 9.99
C VAL A 312 -47.98 -31.76 8.47
N GLY A 313 -46.79 -31.74 7.87
CA GLY A 313 -46.49 -32.20 6.50
C GLY A 313 -44.96 -32.33 6.28
N PRO A 314 -44.48 -33.29 5.47
CA PRO A 314 -43.11 -33.79 5.57
C PRO A 314 -42.10 -32.93 4.81
N HIS A 315 -40.90 -32.83 5.39
CA HIS A 315 -39.69 -32.21 4.82
C HIS A 315 -39.65 -30.67 4.77
N LEU A 316 -39.87 -30.03 5.92
CA LEU A 316 -39.36 -28.68 6.16
C LEU A 316 -37.92 -28.78 6.69
N VAL A 317 -36.98 -28.19 5.95
CA VAL A 317 -35.64 -27.87 6.45
C VAL A 317 -35.81 -26.99 7.67
N GLN A 318 -35.69 -27.59 8.85
CA GLN A 318 -35.70 -26.87 10.10
C GLN A 318 -34.43 -26.02 10.14
N SER A 319 -34.60 -24.70 10.06
CA SER A 319 -33.53 -23.73 10.32
C SER A 319 -32.88 -24.07 11.65
N THR A 320 -31.64 -24.56 11.60
CA THR A 320 -30.86 -24.97 12.78
C THR A 320 -30.26 -23.75 13.47
N PHE A 321 -31.02 -22.67 13.66
CA PHE A 321 -30.58 -21.50 14.41
C PHE A 321 -31.58 -21.18 15.52
N PRO A 322 -31.12 -20.82 16.74
CA PRO A 322 -29.73 -20.57 17.13
C PRO A 322 -28.90 -21.86 17.26
N LEU A 323 -27.68 -21.84 16.70
CA LEU A 323 -26.70 -22.92 16.90
C LEU A 323 -26.06 -22.70 18.27
N ASP A 324 -26.37 -23.56 19.23
CA ASP A 324 -25.70 -23.55 20.51
C ASP A 324 -24.21 -23.87 20.31
N ALA A 325 -23.34 -22.98 20.79
CA ALA A 325 -21.91 -23.25 20.81
C ALA A 325 -21.64 -24.32 21.87
N ILE A 326 -21.23 -25.51 21.44
CA ILE A 326 -20.78 -26.55 22.36
C ILE A 326 -19.51 -26.04 23.04
N VAL A 327 -19.55 -25.93 24.37
CA VAL A 327 -18.41 -25.54 25.20
C VAL A 327 -17.68 -26.82 25.60
N PRO A 328 -16.38 -27.00 25.24
CA PRO A 328 -15.59 -28.13 25.71
C PRO A 328 -15.38 -28.08 27.21
N GLY A 329 -15.29 -29.24 27.86
CA GLY A 329 -15.02 -29.34 29.29
C GLY A 329 -15.83 -30.40 30.02
N GLY A 330 -15.16 -31.19 30.87
CA GLY A 330 -15.80 -32.03 31.88
C GLY A 330 -16.24 -33.42 31.42
N GLN A 331 -15.88 -33.84 30.21
CA GLN A 331 -16.20 -35.18 29.69
C GLN A 331 -15.17 -36.25 30.14
N HIS A 332 -13.94 -35.83 30.44
CA HIS A 332 -12.87 -36.65 31.03
C HIS A 332 -11.83 -35.74 31.71
N ASP A 333 -10.87 -36.32 32.43
CA ASP A 333 -9.83 -35.60 33.19
C ASP A 333 -8.99 -34.60 32.37
N ASN A 334 -8.87 -34.82 31.07
CA ASN A 334 -8.12 -34.00 30.12
C ASN A 334 -9.01 -33.15 29.17
N ASP A 335 -10.33 -33.08 29.41
CA ASP A 335 -11.25 -32.23 28.65
C ASP A 335 -11.42 -30.89 29.38
N PHE A 336 -10.71 -29.87 28.91
CA PHE A 336 -10.80 -28.50 29.42
C PHE A 336 -11.24 -27.52 28.34
N ALA A 337 -12.00 -26.49 28.73
CA ALA A 337 -12.32 -25.36 27.84
C ALA A 337 -11.07 -24.57 27.41
N ASP A 338 -10.10 -24.46 28.33
CA ASP A 338 -8.84 -23.75 28.12
C ASP A 338 -7.75 -24.72 27.66
N VAL A 339 -7.27 -24.56 26.42
CA VAL A 339 -6.26 -25.42 25.82
C VAL A 339 -4.93 -25.43 26.56
N THR A 340 -4.61 -24.40 27.34
CA THR A 340 -3.37 -24.34 28.11
C THR A 340 -3.32 -25.36 29.26
N LYS A 341 -4.48 -25.90 29.64
CA LYS A 341 -4.62 -26.90 30.71
C LYS A 341 -4.65 -28.34 30.17
N ILE A 342 -4.78 -28.51 28.85
CA ILE A 342 -4.85 -29.82 28.20
C ILE A 342 -3.45 -30.41 28.10
N GLN A 343 -3.27 -31.63 28.61
CA GLN A 343 -2.05 -32.40 28.43
C GLN A 343 -1.92 -32.87 26.98
N ILE A 344 -0.72 -32.68 26.40
CA ILE A 344 -0.44 -33.03 25.00
C ILE A 344 -0.65 -34.53 24.76
N PHE A 345 -0.10 -35.38 25.63
CA PHE A 345 -0.34 -36.82 25.56
C PHE A 345 -1.74 -37.18 26.08
N PRO A 346 -2.45 -38.14 25.46
CA PRO A 346 -3.72 -38.63 25.98
C PRO A 346 -3.57 -39.24 27.38
N THR A 347 -4.51 -38.92 28.27
CA THR A 347 -4.59 -39.55 29.60
C THR A 347 -5.31 -40.90 29.52
N LEU A 348 -5.19 -41.72 30.57
CA LEU A 348 -5.88 -43.02 30.61
C LEU A 348 -7.40 -42.84 30.55
N ASP A 349 -7.93 -41.91 31.33
CA ASP A 349 -9.37 -41.61 31.40
C ASP A 349 -9.88 -41.08 30.05
N GLU A 350 -9.08 -40.27 29.34
CA GLU A 350 -9.39 -39.83 27.98
C GLU A 350 -9.45 -41.00 26.99
N ILE A 351 -8.54 -41.97 27.08
CA ILE A 351 -8.48 -43.14 26.18
C ILE A 351 -9.65 -44.09 26.43
N THR A 352 -10.04 -44.28 27.70
CA THR A 352 -11.13 -45.18 28.08
C THR A 352 -12.51 -44.52 28.05
N SER A 353 -12.60 -43.22 27.78
CA SER A 353 -13.87 -42.49 27.72
C SER A 353 -14.65 -42.87 26.44
N ASP A 354 -15.93 -43.21 26.61
CA ASP A 354 -16.87 -43.47 25.50
C ASP A 354 -17.36 -42.19 24.81
N THR A 355 -16.96 -41.01 25.31
CA THR A 355 -17.46 -39.73 24.81
C THR A 355 -16.61 -39.22 23.65
N ALA A 356 -17.27 -38.71 22.60
CA ALA A 356 -16.58 -38.18 21.43
C ALA A 356 -15.78 -36.91 21.80
N GLU A 357 -14.52 -36.85 21.35
CA GLU A 357 -13.66 -35.68 21.57
C GLU A 357 -14.27 -34.41 20.95
N TYR A 358 -14.17 -33.30 21.67
CA TYR A 358 -14.54 -32.01 21.11
C TYR A 358 -13.54 -31.59 20.02
N LEU A 359 -13.98 -31.66 18.76
CA LEU A 359 -13.22 -31.17 17.61
C LEU A 359 -13.81 -29.86 17.06
N PRO A 360 -13.04 -28.76 17.11
CA PRO A 360 -13.50 -27.49 16.58
C PRO A 360 -13.60 -27.54 15.05
N ARG A 361 -14.60 -26.83 14.51
CA ARG A 361 -14.84 -26.77 13.06
C ARG A 361 -13.87 -25.78 12.40
N THR A 362 -13.38 -26.14 11.22
CA THR A 362 -12.57 -25.26 10.35
C THR A 362 -13.39 -24.14 9.70
N ASP A 363 -14.72 -24.22 9.77
CA ASP A 363 -15.63 -23.14 9.35
C ASP A 363 -15.74 -22.05 10.42
N PHE A 364 -14.98 -20.96 10.21
CA PHE A 364 -14.94 -19.81 11.11
C PHE A 364 -16.23 -18.98 11.13
N THR A 365 -17.24 -19.30 10.31
CA THR A 365 -18.54 -18.62 10.33
C THR A 365 -19.50 -19.21 11.36
N ARG A 366 -19.21 -20.42 11.87
CA ARG A 366 -20.01 -21.07 12.92
C ARG A 366 -19.71 -20.49 14.30
N PRO A 367 -20.71 -20.47 15.21
CA PRO A 367 -20.49 -20.02 16.58
C PRO A 367 -19.46 -20.91 17.29
N HIS A 368 -18.63 -20.26 18.08
CA HIS A 368 -17.56 -20.85 18.87
C HIS A 368 -17.64 -20.28 20.29
N PHE A 369 -17.24 -21.05 21.29
CA PHE A 369 -17.30 -20.61 22.68
C PHE A 369 -16.32 -19.45 22.98
N LEU A 370 -15.24 -19.35 22.21
CA LEU A 370 -14.30 -18.22 22.24
C LEU A 370 -14.73 -17.11 21.28
N ALA A 371 -14.90 -15.90 21.80
CA ALA A 371 -15.26 -14.70 21.05
C ALA A 371 -14.06 -14.05 20.33
N ASP A 372 -12.85 -14.18 20.87
CA ASP A 372 -11.63 -13.64 20.25
C ASP A 372 -11.18 -14.50 19.05
N PRO A 373 -11.07 -13.93 17.83
CA PRO A 373 -10.66 -14.68 16.64
C PRO A 373 -9.27 -15.31 16.74
N VAL A 374 -8.33 -14.67 17.44
CA VAL A 374 -6.96 -15.19 17.57
C VAL A 374 -6.94 -16.39 18.52
N GLN A 375 -7.54 -16.27 19.71
CA GLN A 375 -7.70 -17.38 20.63
C GLN A 375 -8.46 -18.56 20.03
N ARG A 376 -9.52 -18.30 19.25
CA ARG A 376 -10.24 -19.34 18.51
C ARG A 376 -9.33 -20.06 17.51
N HIS A 377 -8.52 -19.32 16.76
CA HIS A 377 -7.61 -19.93 15.79
C HIS A 377 -6.58 -20.83 16.48
N LEU A 378 -6.03 -20.37 17.62
CA LEU A 378 -5.09 -21.15 18.41
C LEU A 378 -5.73 -22.40 19.04
N ASP A 379 -6.94 -22.28 19.59
CA ASP A 379 -7.71 -23.42 20.11
C ASP A 379 -7.97 -24.46 19.02
N ALA A 380 -8.42 -24.00 17.84
CA ALA A 380 -8.69 -24.87 16.71
C ALA A 380 -7.44 -25.60 16.21
N CYS A 381 -6.35 -24.87 16.00
CA CYS A 381 -5.09 -25.46 15.56
C CYS A 381 -4.54 -26.47 16.59
N PHE A 382 -4.60 -26.16 17.88
CA PHE A 382 -4.11 -27.06 18.93
C PHE A 382 -4.89 -28.37 18.97
N ARG A 383 -6.24 -28.30 19.06
CA ARG A 383 -7.09 -29.48 19.20
C ARG A 383 -7.03 -30.37 17.95
N LEU A 384 -7.09 -29.77 16.76
CA LEU A 384 -7.00 -30.53 15.51
C LEU A 384 -5.63 -31.19 15.34
N LEU A 385 -4.53 -30.46 15.60
CA LEU A 385 -3.19 -31.01 15.49
C LEU A 385 -2.96 -32.16 16.49
N ARG A 386 -3.44 -31.99 17.74
CA ARG A 386 -3.35 -33.03 18.76
C ARG A 386 -4.13 -34.28 18.35
N HIS A 387 -5.35 -34.11 17.84
CA HIS A 387 -6.15 -35.21 17.32
C HIS A 387 -5.49 -35.91 16.12
N ASP A 388 -4.93 -35.17 15.17
CA ASP A 388 -4.25 -35.76 14.01
C ASP A 388 -3.03 -36.60 14.40
N ILE A 389 -2.31 -36.19 15.46
CA ILE A 389 -1.13 -36.90 15.96
C ILE A 389 -1.51 -38.10 16.83
N PHE A 390 -2.45 -37.93 17.77
CA PHE A 390 -2.72 -38.91 18.83
C PHE A 390 -4.05 -39.65 18.69
N GLY A 391 -4.96 -39.22 17.82
CA GLY A 391 -6.24 -39.87 17.55
C GLY A 391 -6.08 -41.36 17.18
N PRO A 392 -5.24 -41.71 16.18
CA PRO A 392 -4.99 -43.11 15.84
C PRO A 392 -4.40 -43.92 17.00
N LEU A 393 -3.52 -43.30 17.81
CA LEU A 393 -2.93 -43.94 18.99
C LEU A 393 -3.99 -44.23 20.05
N LYS A 394 -4.87 -43.27 20.31
CA LYS A 394 -5.99 -43.38 21.26
C LYS A 394 -6.95 -44.50 20.85
N GLU A 395 -7.31 -44.58 19.57
CA GLU A 395 -8.16 -45.65 19.05
C GLU A 395 -7.53 -47.05 19.22
N VAL A 396 -6.24 -47.20 18.90
CA VAL A 396 -5.53 -48.49 19.03
C VAL A 396 -5.41 -48.90 20.49
N ILE A 397 -4.95 -48.01 21.39
CA ILE A 397 -4.79 -48.33 22.81
C ILE A 397 -6.15 -48.57 23.46
N GLY A 398 -7.16 -47.74 23.17
CA GLY A 398 -8.52 -47.93 23.68
C GLY A 398 -9.10 -49.28 23.25
N SER A 399 -8.91 -49.66 21.99
CA SER A 399 -9.33 -50.98 21.48
C SER A 399 -8.63 -52.13 22.19
N LEU A 400 -7.33 -52.01 22.50
CA LEU A 400 -6.57 -53.02 23.25
C LEU A 400 -7.03 -53.12 24.71
N LEU A 401 -7.28 -51.99 25.37
CA LEU A 401 -7.76 -51.94 26.76
C LEU A 401 -9.19 -52.46 26.90
N ALA A 402 -10.01 -52.35 25.86
CA ALA A 402 -11.39 -52.84 25.84
C ALA A 402 -11.51 -54.35 25.55
N GLN A 403 -10.42 -55.05 25.22
CA GLN A 403 -10.44 -56.50 25.02
C GLN A 403 -10.59 -57.20 26.38
N PRO A 404 -11.59 -58.09 26.55
CA PRO A 404 -11.90 -58.66 27.85
C PRO A 404 -10.97 -59.80 28.31
N ASP A 405 -9.76 -59.97 27.78
CA ASP A 405 -8.73 -60.88 28.33
C ASP A 405 -7.35 -60.66 27.68
N LEU A 406 -6.35 -60.40 28.53
CA LEU A 406 -4.95 -60.78 28.32
C LEU A 406 -4.48 -61.57 29.54
#